data_AF-A0A942GPR3-F1
#
_entry.id   AF-A0A942GPR3-F1
#
_cell.length_a   1.000
_cell.length_b   1.000
_cell.length_c   1.000
_cell.angle_alpha   90.00
_cell.angle_beta   90.00
_cell.angle_gamma   90.00
#
_symmetry.space_group_name_H-M   'P 1'
#
loop_
_entity.id
_entity.type
_entity.pdbx_description
1 polymer ?
#
loop_
_entity_poly.entity_id
_entity_poly.type
_entity_poly.pdbx_seq_one_letter_code
_entity_poly.pdbx_strand_id
1 'polypeptide(L)'
;MSIFKNTFRIESARLKGWDYSTPWWYYVTINTQHHIEYFGTIVDGKMVLNELGIIANKEWLKTKELRKNVDLDYYVVMPNHIHGIIIINGSEVETHRVRLENKNDFVGDAFDASLRIVRNCLSDIIR
;
A
#
# COMPACT_ATOMS: atom_id res chain seq x y z
N MET A 1 -2.57 29.03 -4.79
CA MET A 1 -3.48 28.03 -5.37
C MET A 1 -3.55 28.28 -6.86
N SER A 2 -3.09 27.36 -7.69
CA SER A 2 -3.21 27.49 -9.16
C SER A 2 -4.64 27.13 -9.61
N ILE A 3 -5.15 27.86 -10.61
CA ILE A 3 -6.44 27.59 -11.24
C ILE A 3 -6.16 26.73 -12.48
N PHE A 4 -6.82 25.58 -12.60
CA PHE A 4 -6.77 24.74 -13.80
C PHE A 4 -8.20 24.42 -14.24
N LYS A 5 -8.54 24.67 -15.51
CA LYS A 5 -9.91 24.54 -16.05
C LYS A 5 -10.97 25.26 -15.21
N ASN A 6 -10.68 26.48 -14.76
CA ASN A 6 -11.59 27.30 -13.95
C ASN A 6 -12.00 26.65 -12.61
N THR A 7 -11.16 25.78 -12.05
CA THR A 7 -11.35 25.16 -10.73
C THR A 7 -10.07 25.32 -9.91
N PHE A 8 -10.21 25.55 -8.60
CA PHE A 8 -9.08 25.53 -7.67
C PHE A 8 -8.48 24.13 -7.64
N ARG A 9 -7.17 24.05 -7.89
CA ARG A 9 -6.44 22.79 -7.83
C ARG A 9 -5.53 22.79 -6.61
N ILE A 10 -5.58 21.71 -5.84
CA ILE A 10 -4.55 21.41 -4.85
C ILE A 10 -3.30 20.98 -5.62
N GLU A 11 -2.20 21.69 -5.38
CA GLU A 11 -0.93 21.34 -6.00
C GLU A 11 -0.42 20.02 -5.42
N SER A 12 0.31 19.26 -6.23
CA SER A 12 0.85 18.00 -5.75
C SER A 12 1.83 18.26 -4.62
N ALA A 13 1.73 17.48 -3.55
CA ALA A 13 2.73 17.47 -2.48
C ALA A 13 4.05 16.81 -2.91
N ARG A 14 4.11 16.23 -4.11
CA ARG A 14 5.30 15.59 -4.67
C ARG A 14 6.39 16.62 -4.96
N LEU A 15 7.62 16.26 -4.61
CA LEU A 15 8.79 17.07 -4.91
C LEU A 15 8.97 17.17 -6.43
N LYS A 16 8.97 18.39 -6.96
CA LYS A 16 9.16 18.64 -8.39
C LYS A 16 10.56 18.17 -8.82
N GLY A 17 10.63 17.43 -9.92
CA GLY A 17 11.87 16.90 -10.48
C GLY A 17 12.37 15.60 -9.83
N TRP A 18 11.66 15.06 -8.81
CA TRP A 18 11.99 13.77 -8.24
C TRP A 18 11.23 12.63 -8.92
N ASP A 19 11.95 11.61 -9.38
CA ASP A 19 11.37 10.37 -9.89
C ASP A 19 11.19 9.35 -8.75
N TYR A 20 9.94 9.18 -8.33
CA TYR A 20 9.54 8.26 -7.26
C TYR A 20 9.56 6.78 -7.68
N SER A 21 9.97 6.47 -8.92
CA SER A 21 10.29 5.09 -9.33
C SER A 21 11.76 4.73 -9.07
N THR A 22 12.60 5.71 -8.74
CA THR A 22 14.02 5.50 -8.45
C THR A 22 14.20 4.54 -7.27
N PRO A 23 15.17 3.61 -7.31
CA PRO A 23 15.52 2.80 -6.17
C PRO A 23 15.90 3.65 -4.96
N TRP A 24 15.10 3.59 -3.90
CA TRP A 24 15.30 4.36 -2.66
C TRP A 24 14.44 3.82 -1.51
N TRP A 25 14.48 4.51 -0.39
CA TRP A 25 13.69 4.21 0.80
C TRP A 25 12.44 5.09 0.81
N TYR A 26 11.28 4.46 0.98
CA TYR A 26 9.97 5.10 0.91
C TYR A 26 9.19 4.82 2.19
N TYR A 27 8.75 5.88 2.85
CA TYR A 27 7.79 5.77 3.94
C TYR A 27 6.38 5.64 3.36
N VAL A 28 5.64 4.63 3.82
CA VAL A 28 4.26 4.38 3.41
C VAL A 28 3.35 4.25 4.62
N THR A 29 2.12 4.71 4.44
CA THR A 29 1.02 4.49 5.36
C THR A 29 -0.11 3.81 4.61
N ILE A 30 -0.56 2.65 5.08
CA ILE A 30 -1.71 1.93 4.53
C ILE A 30 -2.83 2.04 5.55
N ASN A 31 -3.87 2.81 5.25
CA ASN A 31 -5.02 2.99 6.13
C ASN A 31 -6.13 1.99 5.78
N THR A 32 -6.87 1.54 6.80
CA THR A 32 -8.15 0.88 6.59
C THR A 32 -9.18 1.87 6.03
N GLN A 33 -10.17 1.35 5.34
CA GLN A 33 -11.26 2.18 4.84
C GLN A 33 -11.98 2.85 6.02
N HIS A 34 -12.18 4.16 5.92
CA HIS A 34 -12.80 4.99 6.95
C HIS A 34 -12.09 4.94 8.32
N HIS A 35 -10.82 4.55 8.37
CA HIS A 35 -10.03 4.45 9.60
C HIS A 35 -10.64 3.52 10.67
N ILE A 36 -11.39 2.50 10.24
CA ILE A 36 -11.97 1.49 11.14
C ILE A 36 -10.87 0.60 11.72
N GLU A 37 -10.93 0.34 13.03
CA GLU A 37 -9.91 -0.40 13.80
C GLU A 37 -10.00 -1.91 13.60
N TYR A 38 -9.76 -2.38 12.37
CA TYR A 38 -9.86 -3.79 12.04
C TYR A 38 -8.73 -4.67 12.59
N PHE A 39 -7.55 -4.11 12.89
CA PHE A 39 -6.34 -4.89 13.18
C PHE A 39 -6.15 -5.22 14.66
N GLY A 40 -6.97 -4.66 15.54
CA GLY A 40 -6.91 -4.93 16.98
C GLY A 40 -7.09 -3.65 17.79
N THR A 41 -6.60 -3.65 19.01
CA THR A 41 -6.74 -2.53 19.95
C THR A 41 -5.42 -2.24 20.66
N ILE A 42 -5.32 -1.07 21.28
CA ILE A 42 -4.18 -0.71 22.12
C ILE A 42 -4.58 -0.87 23.59
N VAL A 43 -3.84 -1.68 24.33
CA VAL A 43 -4.00 -1.88 25.78
C VAL A 43 -2.68 -1.51 26.46
N ASP A 44 -2.72 -0.61 27.42
CA ASP A 44 -1.53 -0.10 28.13
C ASP A 44 -0.40 0.41 27.20
N GLY A 45 -0.78 1.08 26.11
CA GLY A 45 0.16 1.63 25.13
C GLY A 45 0.80 0.57 24.22
N LYS A 46 0.38 -0.70 24.29
CA LYS A 46 0.86 -1.79 23.44
C LYS A 46 -0.22 -2.22 22.47
N MET A 47 0.16 -2.44 21.22
CA MET A 47 -0.73 -3.01 20.21
C MET A 47 -1.03 -4.47 20.52
N VAL A 48 -2.31 -4.81 20.64
CA VAL A 48 -2.82 -6.18 20.75
C VAL A 48 -3.52 -6.53 19.43
N LEU A 49 -2.85 -7.33 18.60
CA LEU A 49 -3.37 -7.74 17.31
C LEU A 49 -4.51 -8.75 17.46
N ASN A 50 -5.58 -8.56 16.69
CA ASN A 50 -6.59 -9.59 16.48
C ASN A 50 -6.23 -10.47 15.26
N GLU A 51 -7.12 -11.38 14.86
CA GLU A 51 -6.88 -12.27 13.71
C GLU A 51 -6.54 -11.52 12.41
N LEU A 52 -7.26 -10.42 12.13
CA LEU A 52 -7.02 -9.61 10.94
C LEU A 52 -5.68 -8.85 11.03
N GLY A 53 -5.33 -8.35 12.22
CA GLY A 53 -4.04 -7.71 12.46
C GLY A 53 -2.86 -8.67 12.29
N ILE A 54 -3.02 -9.92 12.72
CA ILE A 54 -2.02 -10.98 12.50
C ILE A 54 -1.85 -11.27 11.00
N ILE A 55 -2.97 -11.36 10.25
CA ILE A 55 -2.92 -11.54 8.80
C ILE A 55 -2.23 -10.35 8.13
N ALA A 56 -2.57 -9.13 8.52
CA ALA A 56 -1.99 -7.92 7.97
C ALA A 56 -0.47 -7.86 8.22
N ASN A 57 -0.03 -8.20 9.43
CA ASN A 57 1.39 -8.32 9.77
C ASN A 57 2.12 -9.38 8.92
N LYS A 58 1.50 -10.55 8.73
CA LYS A 58 2.07 -11.63 7.93
C LYS A 58 2.20 -11.24 6.46
N GLU A 59 1.16 -10.65 5.87
CA GLU A 59 1.18 -10.24 4.46
C GLU A 59 2.14 -9.06 4.23
N TRP A 60 2.31 -8.16 5.22
CA TRP A 60 3.37 -7.16 5.17
C TRP A 60 4.74 -7.81 5.01
N LEU A 61 5.12 -8.71 5.92
CA LEU A 61 6.41 -9.41 5.87
C LEU A 61 6.61 -10.23 4.59
N LYS A 62 5.54 -10.87 4.10
CA LYS A 62 5.52 -11.64 2.85
C LYS A 62 5.83 -10.79 1.61
N THR A 63 5.71 -9.46 1.69
CA THR A 63 6.04 -8.55 0.59
C THR A 63 7.45 -8.76 0.08
N LYS A 64 8.43 -8.94 0.98
CA LYS A 64 9.83 -9.21 0.64
C LYS A 64 10.01 -10.56 -0.05
N GLU A 65 9.26 -11.58 0.34
CA GLU A 65 9.32 -12.91 -0.26
C GLU A 65 8.77 -12.91 -1.70
N LEU A 66 7.71 -12.14 -1.94
CA LEU A 66 7.04 -12.05 -3.24
C LEU A 66 7.78 -11.16 -4.24
N ARG A 67 8.53 -10.17 -3.77
CA ARG A 67 9.14 -9.14 -4.61
C ARG A 67 10.64 -9.09 -4.36
N LYS A 68 11.41 -9.69 -5.27
CA LYS A 68 12.87 -9.76 -5.20
C LYS A 68 13.57 -8.39 -5.16
N ASN A 69 12.90 -7.33 -5.61
CA ASN A 69 13.40 -5.96 -5.60
C ASN A 69 12.92 -5.14 -4.40
N VAL A 70 12.22 -5.75 -3.44
CA VAL A 70 11.70 -5.04 -2.27
C VAL A 70 12.29 -5.63 -1.01
N ASP A 71 12.89 -4.76 -0.21
CA ASP A 71 13.21 -5.02 1.18
C ASP A 71 12.28 -4.20 2.10
N LEU A 72 12.17 -4.64 3.35
CA LEU A 72 11.38 -3.98 4.39
C LEU A 72 12.32 -3.61 5.53
N ASP A 73 12.19 -2.38 6.01
CA ASP A 73 12.84 -1.91 7.22
C ASP A 73 11.76 -1.79 8.34
N TYR A 74 11.90 -0.84 9.27
CA TYR A 74 10.95 -0.62 10.34
C TYR A 74 9.51 -0.45 9.86
N TYR A 75 8.60 -1.12 10.56
CA TYR A 75 7.16 -1.01 10.36
C TYR A 75 6.40 -1.26 11.67
N VAL A 76 5.16 -0.80 11.73
CA VAL A 76 4.24 -1.04 12.85
C VAL A 76 2.82 -1.19 12.33
N VAL A 77 2.11 -2.18 12.86
CA VAL A 77 0.67 -2.35 12.65
C VAL A 77 -0.04 -1.66 13.81
N MET A 78 -0.89 -0.70 13.49
CA MET A 78 -1.76 0.03 14.41
C MET A 78 -3.22 -0.44 14.21
N PRO A 79 -4.18 -0.10 15.08
CA PRO A 79 -5.55 -0.61 14.99
C PRO A 79 -6.22 -0.45 13.61
N ASN A 80 -5.98 0.67 12.93
CA ASN A 80 -6.62 1.02 11.66
C ASN A 80 -5.63 1.35 10.53
N HIS A 81 -4.33 1.14 10.71
CA HIS A 81 -3.35 1.43 9.67
C HIS A 81 -2.03 0.68 9.89
N ILE A 82 -1.19 0.68 8.86
CA ILE A 82 0.19 0.21 8.93
C ILE A 82 1.09 1.35 8.50
N HIS A 83 2.13 1.61 9.28
CA HIS A 83 3.24 2.47 8.89
C HIS A 83 4.45 1.61 8.59
N GLY A 84 5.21 1.91 7.55
CA GLY A 84 6.44 1.21 7.30
C GLY A 84 7.35 1.86 6.27
N ILE A 85 8.59 1.42 6.27
CA ILE A 85 9.60 1.80 5.29
C ILE A 85 9.79 0.65 4.31
N ILE A 86 9.57 0.94 3.03
CA ILE A 86 9.80 0.02 1.91
C ILE A 86 11.07 0.49 1.20
N ILE A 87 11.99 -0.45 0.97
CA ILE A 87 13.22 -0.21 0.22
C ILE A 87 13.01 -0.82 -1.17
N ILE A 88 13.03 0.02 -2.20
CA ILE A 88 12.98 -0.43 -3.60
C ILE A 88 14.42 -0.50 -4.11
N ASN A 89 14.82 -1.70 -4.53
CA ASN A 89 16.12 -1.98 -5.13
C ASN A 89 16.05 -1.86 -6.67
N GLY A 90 17.16 -1.48 -7.30
CA GLY A 90 17.25 -1.23 -8.75
C GLY A 90 17.31 -2.46 -9.65
N SER A 91 16.80 -3.61 -9.19
CA SER A 91 16.76 -4.82 -10.00
C SER A 91 15.59 -4.81 -10.98
N GLU A 92 15.83 -5.34 -12.18
CA GLU A 92 14.77 -5.57 -13.17
C GLU A 92 13.69 -6.47 -12.57
N VAL A 93 12.46 -5.97 -12.57
CA VAL A 93 11.29 -6.75 -12.18
C VAL A 93 10.32 -6.87 -13.32
N GLU A 94 9.84 -8.09 -13.53
CA GLU A 94 8.73 -8.35 -14.44
C GLU A 94 7.48 -7.65 -13.90
N THR A 95 7.10 -6.55 -14.53
CA THR A 95 5.80 -5.94 -14.29
C THR A 95 4.75 -6.78 -15.01
N HIS A 96 4.06 -7.68 -14.31
CA HIS A 96 2.84 -8.29 -14.83
C HIS A 96 1.74 -7.23 -14.95
N ARG A 97 1.70 -6.53 -16.09
CA ARG A 97 0.53 -5.76 -16.50
C ARG A 97 -0.59 -6.74 -16.85
N VAL A 98 -1.33 -7.20 -15.85
CA VAL A 98 -2.61 -7.88 -16.09
C VAL A 98 -3.58 -6.82 -16.62
N ARG A 99 -3.68 -6.71 -17.95
CA ARG A 99 -4.81 -6.03 -18.59
C ARG A 99 -6.01 -6.90 -18.30
N LEU A 100 -6.88 -6.47 -17.37
CA LEU A 100 -8.16 -7.14 -17.16
C LEU A 100 -8.98 -6.89 -18.42
N GLU A 101 -8.98 -7.84 -19.35
CA GLU A 101 -10.03 -7.94 -20.35
C GLU A 101 -11.30 -8.36 -19.62
N ASN A 102 -12.35 -7.56 -19.74
CA ASN A 102 -13.65 -7.81 -19.14
C ASN A 102 -14.14 -9.22 -19.53
N LYS A 103 -13.99 -10.17 -18.62
CA LYS A 103 -14.75 -11.42 -18.64
C LYS A 103 -15.59 -11.46 -17.38
N ASN A 104 -16.85 -11.11 -17.57
CA ASN A 104 -17.93 -11.45 -16.65
C ASN A 104 -18.05 -12.97 -16.65
N ASP A 105 -17.30 -13.68 -15.80
CA ASP A 105 -17.55 -15.09 -15.46
C ASP A 105 -16.58 -15.56 -14.36
N PHE A 106 -17.16 -16.17 -13.31
CA PHE A 106 -16.57 -16.96 -12.20
C PHE A 106 -16.10 -16.32 -10.88
N VAL A 107 -16.99 -16.47 -9.89
CA VAL A 107 -16.86 -17.13 -8.56
C VAL A 107 -15.50 -17.10 -7.85
N GLY A 108 -15.49 -16.38 -6.72
CA GLY A 108 -14.91 -16.77 -5.43
C GLY A 108 -13.48 -17.29 -5.39
N ASP A 109 -12.55 -16.45 -4.93
CA ASP A 109 -11.64 -16.79 -3.82
C ASP A 109 -10.87 -15.54 -3.36
N ALA A 110 -10.55 -15.48 -2.07
CA ALA A 110 -10.01 -14.34 -1.32
C ALA A 110 -8.65 -13.78 -1.83
N PHE A 111 -8.13 -14.31 -2.93
CA PHE A 111 -6.88 -13.91 -3.58
C PHE A 111 -7.04 -12.66 -4.48
N ASP A 112 -8.25 -12.37 -4.97
CA ASP A 112 -8.51 -11.18 -5.83
C ASP A 112 -8.65 -9.88 -5.00
N ALA A 113 -9.07 -10.00 -3.73
CA ALA A 113 -9.23 -8.85 -2.84
C ALA A 113 -7.88 -8.20 -2.49
N SER A 114 -6.83 -9.01 -2.26
CA SER A 114 -5.49 -8.51 -1.94
C SER A 114 -4.84 -7.78 -3.12
N LEU A 115 -5.04 -8.26 -4.35
CA LEU A 115 -4.58 -7.59 -5.57
C LEU A 115 -5.37 -6.30 -5.88
N ARG A 116 -6.67 -6.25 -5.56
CA ARG A 116 -7.49 -5.03 -5.65
C ARG A 116 -7.07 -3.97 -4.63
N ILE A 117 -6.78 -4.36 -3.40
CA ILE A 117 -6.30 -3.45 -2.35
C ILE A 117 -4.94 -2.84 -2.73
N VAL A 118 -4.00 -3.66 -3.24
CA VAL A 118 -2.69 -3.16 -3.71
C VAL A 118 -2.84 -2.22 -4.92
N ARG A 119 -3.77 -2.50 -5.85
CA ARG A 119 -4.04 -1.63 -7.00
C ARG A 119 -4.58 -0.26 -6.61
N ASN A 120 -5.54 -0.21 -5.69
CA ASN A 120 -6.11 1.07 -5.22
C ASN A 120 -5.11 1.84 -4.35
N CYS A 121 -4.33 1.13 -3.52
CA CYS A 121 -3.30 1.76 -2.69
C CYS A 121 -2.17 2.37 -3.54
N LEU A 122 -1.76 1.71 -4.63
CA LEU A 122 -0.76 2.27 -5.55
C LEU A 122 -1.32 3.41 -6.42
N SER A 123 -2.61 3.40 -6.79
CA SER A 123 -3.21 4.53 -7.54
C SER A 123 -3.40 5.78 -6.68
N ASP A 124 -3.66 5.61 -5.38
CA ASP A 124 -3.82 6.71 -4.43
C ASP A 124 -2.48 7.24 -3.93
N ILE A 125 -1.43 6.39 -3.92
CA ILE A 125 -0.05 6.85 -3.76
C ILE A 125 0.40 7.63 -5.01
N ILE A 126 -0.15 7.36 -6.21
CA ILE A 126 0.25 7.97 -7.51
C ILE A 126 -0.58 9.21 -7.92
N ARG A 127 -1.56 9.66 -7.15
CA ARG A 127 -2.28 10.93 -7.40
C ARG A 127 -2.00 11.99 -6.34
#